data_AF-A0AAW5K581-F1
#
_entry.id   AF-A0AAW5K581-F1
#
_cell.length_a   1.000
_cell.length_b   1.000
_cell.length_c   1.000
_cell.angle_alpha   90.00
_cell.angle_beta   90.00
_cell.angle_gamma   90.00
#
_symmetry.space_group_name_H-M   'P 1'
#
loop_
_entity.id
_entity.type
_entity.pdbx_description
1 polymer ?
#
loop_
_entity_poly.entity_id
_entity_poly.type
_entity_poly.pdbx_seq_one_letter_code
_entity_poly.pdbx_strand_id
1 'polypeptide(L)'
;MTKEEALELIERIPYVTTFSAPSGKARIDLYKRAVGKKEPLQWLKVVKSCWLRREEDSGKITGTLESEYGKRAKRLLHAELAAALEIKEEEVESFIEGYLKDNV
;
A
#
# COMPACT_ATOMS: atom_id res chain seq x y z
N MET A 1 -11.09 -6.95 -8.63
CA MET A 1 -11.45 -7.24 -7.24
C MET A 1 -12.95 -6.96 -7.06
N THR A 2 -13.65 -7.72 -6.23
CA THR A 2 -15.05 -7.47 -5.81
C THR A 2 -15.10 -6.48 -4.65
N LYS A 3 -16.30 -5.97 -4.33
CA LYS A 3 -16.48 -5.07 -3.18
C LYS A 3 -16.09 -5.74 -1.86
N GLU A 4 -16.48 -7.00 -1.67
CA GLU A 4 -16.21 -7.76 -0.45
C GLU A 4 -14.70 -8.00 -0.28
N GLU A 5 -14.01 -8.38 -1.35
CA GLU A 5 -12.54 -8.51 -1.35
C GLU A 5 -11.84 -7.17 -1.05
N ALA A 6 -12.40 -6.05 -1.52
CA ALA A 6 -11.88 -4.71 -1.25
C ALA A 6 -11.95 -4.37 0.24
N LEU A 7 -13.11 -4.64 0.86
CA LEU A 7 -13.31 -4.40 2.29
C LEU A 7 -12.40 -5.30 3.14
N GLU A 8 -12.30 -6.59 2.81
CA GLU A 8 -11.37 -7.51 3.49
C GLU A 8 -9.92 -7.02 3.38
N LEU A 9 -9.53 -6.49 2.20
CA LEU A 9 -8.19 -5.92 2.02
C LEU A 9 -7.94 -4.71 2.92
N ILE A 10 -8.95 -3.85 3.10
CA ILE A 10 -8.90 -2.68 3.98
C ILE A 10 -8.77 -3.12 5.44
N GLU A 11 -9.59 -4.07 5.91
CA GLU A 11 -9.51 -4.62 7.28
C GLU A 11 -8.13 -5.18 7.60
N ARG A 12 -7.41 -5.67 6.59
CA ARG A 12 -6.06 -6.22 6.75
C ARG A 12 -4.97 -5.16 6.87
N ILE A 13 -5.23 -3.88 6.60
CA ILE A 13 -4.24 -2.80 6.63
C ILE A 13 -3.47 -2.76 7.96
N PRO A 14 -4.11 -2.79 9.15
CA PRO A 14 -3.41 -2.74 10.43
C PRO A 14 -2.51 -3.97 10.65
N TYR A 15 -2.91 -5.13 10.14
CA TYR A 15 -2.27 -6.42 10.40
C TYR A 15 -1.25 -6.86 9.35
N VAL A 16 -1.27 -6.27 8.15
CA VAL A 16 -0.39 -6.70 7.07
C VAL A 16 1.07 -6.47 7.44
N THR A 17 1.91 -7.49 7.21
CA THR A 17 3.35 -7.41 7.47
C THR A 17 4.06 -6.57 6.41
N THR A 18 5.16 -5.93 6.76
CA THR A 18 6.04 -5.21 5.84
C THR A 18 7.06 -6.13 5.16
N PHE A 19 7.72 -5.62 4.13
CA PHE A 19 8.86 -6.28 3.51
C PHE A 19 10.11 -6.14 4.39
N SER A 20 10.72 -7.26 4.76
CA SER A 20 12.06 -7.32 5.33
C SER A 20 13.08 -7.61 4.22
N ALA A 21 14.19 -6.87 4.20
CA ALA A 21 15.23 -7.02 3.20
C ALA A 21 16.62 -6.78 3.81
N PRO A 22 17.64 -7.55 3.42
CA PRO A 22 18.99 -7.42 3.97
C PRO A 22 19.75 -6.19 3.47
N SER A 23 19.26 -5.50 2.43
CA SER A 23 19.88 -4.30 1.88
C SER A 23 18.88 -3.42 1.13
N GLY A 24 19.27 -2.16 0.85
CA GLY A 24 18.50 -1.25 0.01
C GLY A 24 18.22 -1.80 -1.39
N LYS A 25 19.22 -2.42 -2.03
CA LYS A 25 19.07 -3.05 -3.35
C LYS A 25 18.05 -4.18 -3.32
N ALA A 26 18.17 -5.10 -2.37
CA ALA A 26 17.24 -6.22 -2.22
C ALA A 26 15.80 -5.74 -1.96
N ARG A 27 15.64 -4.64 -1.21
CA ARG A 27 14.32 -4.04 -0.96
C ARG A 27 13.70 -3.48 -2.23
N ILE A 28 14.47 -2.73 -3.03
CA ILE A 28 13.98 -2.23 -4.33
C ILE A 28 13.58 -3.38 -5.26
N ASP A 29 14.35 -4.47 -5.27
CA ASP A 29 13.99 -5.65 -6.06
C ASP A 29 12.68 -6.30 -5.58
N LEU A 30 12.43 -6.36 -4.26
CA LEU A 30 11.16 -6.84 -3.71
C LEU A 30 10.00 -5.93 -4.12
N TYR A 31 10.14 -4.60 -4.00
CA TYR A 31 9.10 -3.66 -4.41
C TYR A 31 8.81 -3.75 -5.90
N LYS A 32 9.84 -3.85 -6.75
CA LYS A 32 9.69 -4.01 -8.19
C LYS A 32 8.88 -5.27 -8.52
N ARG A 33 9.18 -6.40 -7.88
CA ARG A 33 8.43 -7.66 -8.06
C ARG A 33 7.00 -7.53 -7.58
N ALA A 34 6.78 -6.97 -6.40
CA ALA A 34 5.46 -6.78 -5.82
C ALA A 34 4.55 -5.89 -6.67
N VAL A 35 5.06 -4.75 -7.16
CA VAL A 35 4.33 -3.84 -8.06
C VAL A 35 4.05 -4.46 -9.43
N GLY A 36 4.91 -5.37 -9.90
CA GLY A 36 4.70 -6.09 -11.15
C GLY A 36 3.61 -7.17 -11.07
N LYS A 37 3.22 -7.60 -9.88
CA LYS A 37 2.12 -8.54 -9.67
C LYS A 37 0.78 -7.83 -9.79
N LYS A 38 -0.23 -8.50 -10.33
CA LYS A 38 -1.64 -8.06 -10.30
C LYS A 38 -2.34 -8.50 -9.00
N GLU A 39 -1.67 -8.27 -7.87
CA GLU A 39 -2.12 -8.70 -6.55
C GLU A 39 -2.21 -7.48 -5.61
N PRO A 40 -3.42 -6.95 -5.31
CA PRO A 40 -3.58 -5.74 -4.49
C PRO A 40 -2.94 -5.81 -3.10
N LEU A 41 -2.93 -7.00 -2.48
CA LEU A 41 -2.23 -7.24 -1.22
C LEU A 41 -0.73 -6.96 -1.29
N GLN A 42 -0.08 -7.22 -2.43
CA GLN A 42 1.34 -6.94 -2.61
C GLN A 42 1.59 -5.44 -2.70
N TRP A 43 0.70 -4.71 -3.37
CA TRP A 43 0.79 -3.25 -3.45
C TRP A 43 0.58 -2.63 -2.07
N LEU A 44 -0.40 -3.11 -1.31
CA LEU A 44 -0.62 -2.69 0.07
C LEU A 44 0.64 -2.91 0.94
N LYS A 45 1.29 -4.07 0.82
CA LYS A 45 2.56 -4.34 1.52
C LYS A 45 3.65 -3.34 1.16
N VAL A 46 3.79 -2.95 -0.11
CA VAL A 46 4.77 -1.93 -0.54
C VAL A 46 4.42 -0.58 0.08
N VAL A 47 3.15 -0.14 -0.01
CA VAL A 47 2.69 1.14 0.55
C VAL A 47 2.97 1.23 2.05
N LYS A 48 2.55 0.22 2.83
CA LYS A 48 2.78 0.18 4.27
C LYS A 48 4.26 0.14 4.63
N SER A 49 5.07 -0.61 3.89
CA SER A 49 6.53 -0.67 4.11
C SER A 49 7.19 0.69 3.87
N CYS A 50 6.81 1.39 2.81
CA CYS A 50 7.33 2.73 2.53
C CYS A 50 6.88 3.77 3.57
N TRP A 51 5.64 3.68 4.05
CA TRP A 51 5.11 4.57 5.09
C TRP A 51 5.84 4.37 6.43
N LEU A 52 5.92 3.13 6.94
CA LEU A 52 6.60 2.86 8.22
C LEU A 52 8.07 3.27 8.21
N ARG A 53 8.80 3.01 7.12
CA ARG A 53 10.22 3.43 7.03
C ARG A 53 10.37 4.95 7.01
N ARG A 54 9.41 5.66 6.38
CA ARG A 54 9.39 7.13 6.41
C ARG A 54 9.19 7.63 7.84
N GLU A 55 8.31 7.00 8.61
CA GLU A 55 8.10 7.35 10.02
C GLU A 55 9.33 7.03 10.88
N GLU A 56 9.92 5.85 10.73
CA GLU A 56 11.14 5.41 11.44
C GLU A 56 12.33 6.35 11.18
N ASP A 57 12.52 6.76 9.93
CA ASP A 57 13.61 7.66 9.53
C ASP A 57 13.31 9.15 9.86
N SER A 58 12.26 9.45 10.64
CA SER A 58 11.78 10.82 10.92
C SER A 58 11.57 11.64 9.64
N GLY A 59 11.17 10.99 8.56
CA GLY A 59 10.99 11.58 7.23
C GLY A 59 12.27 11.92 6.47
N LYS A 60 13.46 11.61 7.00
CA LYS A 60 14.72 12.21 6.53
C LYS A 60 15.26 11.64 5.22
N ILE A 61 15.19 10.33 4.96
CA ILE A 61 15.75 9.75 3.72
C ILE A 61 14.93 8.55 3.21
N THR A 62 14.02 8.80 2.26
CA THR A 62 13.53 7.73 1.36
C THR A 62 14.30 7.82 0.04
N GLY A 63 14.97 6.74 -0.38
CA GLY A 63 15.69 6.74 -1.67
C GLY A 63 14.74 6.99 -2.84
N THR A 64 15.21 7.67 -3.90
CA THR A 64 14.37 8.07 -5.05
C THR A 64 13.57 6.91 -5.63
N LEU A 65 14.21 5.75 -5.84
CA LEU A 65 13.53 4.55 -6.35
C LEU A 65 12.46 4.01 -5.39
N GLU A 66 12.71 4.06 -4.09
CA GLU A 66 11.75 3.60 -3.07
C GLU A 66 10.49 4.47 -3.06
N SER A 67 10.67 5.79 -3.18
CA SER A 67 9.56 6.75 -3.33
C SER A 67 8.75 6.47 -4.60
N GLU A 68 9.42 6.25 -5.73
CA GLU A 68 8.76 5.94 -7.00
C GLU A 68 7.94 4.64 -6.95
N TYR A 69 8.50 3.57 -6.39
CA TYR A 69 7.75 2.32 -6.22
C TYR A 69 6.60 2.44 -5.21
N GLY A 70 6.79 3.18 -4.11
CA GLY A 70 5.73 3.46 -3.14
C GLY A 70 4.56 4.21 -3.76
N LYS A 71 4.82 5.30 -4.49
CA LYS A 71 3.80 6.06 -5.22
C LYS A 71 3.08 5.21 -6.26
N ARG A 72 3.82 4.39 -7.01
CA ARG A 72 3.25 3.50 -8.02
C ARG A 72 2.34 2.44 -7.39
N ALA A 73 2.78 1.82 -6.30
CA ALA A 73 1.96 0.86 -5.56
C ALA A 73 0.68 1.51 -5.01
N LYS A 74 0.79 2.71 -4.43
CA LYS A 74 -0.36 3.47 -3.91
C LYS A 74 -1.37 3.75 -5.02
N ARG A 75 -0.94 4.25 -6.17
CA ARG A 75 -1.82 4.51 -7.32
C ARG A 75 -2.54 3.24 -7.79
N LEU A 76 -1.82 2.13 -7.94
CA LEU A 76 -2.43 0.86 -8.36
C LEU A 76 -3.46 0.36 -7.35
N LEU A 77 -3.14 0.43 -6.07
CA LEU A 77 -4.05 0.04 -4.99
C LEU A 77 -5.30 0.92 -4.96
N HIS A 78 -5.13 2.24 -5.05
CA HIS A 78 -6.25 3.18 -5.00
C HIS A 78 -7.17 3.03 -6.21
N ALA A 79 -6.62 2.86 -7.42
CA ALA A 79 -7.42 2.61 -8.60
C ALA A 79 -8.24 1.31 -8.49
N GLU A 80 -7.66 0.23 -7.95
CA GLU A 80 -8.37 -1.04 -7.77
C GLU A 80 -9.45 -0.93 -6.68
N LEU A 81 -9.18 -0.24 -5.57
CA LEU A 81 -10.16 0.01 -4.51
C LEU A 81 -11.29 0.92 -4.98
N ALA A 82 -10.99 2.01 -5.67
CA ALA A 82 -11.97 2.94 -6.23
C ALA A 82 -12.93 2.22 -7.17
N ALA A 83 -12.40 1.40 -8.08
CA ALA A 83 -13.19 0.62 -9.01
C ALA A 83 -14.10 -0.41 -8.30
N ALA A 84 -13.58 -1.11 -7.28
CA ALA A 84 -14.33 -2.13 -6.56
C ALA A 84 -15.39 -1.56 -5.60
N LEU A 85 -15.15 -0.37 -5.04
CA LEU A 85 -16.03 0.32 -4.11
C LEU A 85 -17.00 1.29 -4.81
N GLU A 86 -16.85 1.50 -6.12
CA GLU A 86 -17.62 2.45 -6.93
C GLU A 86 -17.54 3.89 -6.41
N ILE A 87 -16.35 4.31 -5.96
CA ILE A 87 -16.03 5.66 -5.49
C ILE A 87 -14.93 6.27 -6.36
N LYS A 88 -14.66 7.57 -6.21
CA LYS A 88 -13.54 8.21 -6.91
C LYS A 88 -12.21 7.92 -6.22
N GLU A 89 -11.10 7.94 -6.96
CA GLU A 89 -9.76 7.69 -6.41
C GLU A 89 -9.38 8.65 -5.27
N GLU A 90 -9.84 9.91 -5.33
CA GLU A 90 -9.64 10.91 -4.28
C GLU A 90 -10.42 10.62 -2.98
N GLU A 91 -11.46 9.78 -3.05
CA GLU A 91 -12.29 9.42 -1.89
C GLU A 91 -11.75 8.19 -1.15
N VAL A 92 -10.83 7.44 -1.75
CA VAL A 92 -10.32 6.16 -1.22
C VAL A 92 -9.66 6.34 0.15
N GLU A 93 -8.85 7.38 0.36
CA GLU A 93 -8.17 7.60 1.65
C GLU A 93 -9.17 7.83 2.77
N SER A 94 -10.09 8.78 2.57
CA SER A 94 -11.15 9.11 3.54
C SER A 94 -12.05 7.90 3.82
N PHE A 95 -12.33 7.08 2.80
CA PHE A 95 -13.09 5.84 2.95
C PHE A 95 -12.35 4.83 3.84
N ILE A 96 -11.06 4.58 3.56
CA ILE A 96 -10.23 3.66 4.36
C ILE A 96 -10.20 4.10 5.83
N GLU A 97 -9.96 5.38 6.09
CA GLU A 97 -9.87 5.92 7.45
C GLU A 97 -11.20 5.77 8.21
N GLY A 98 -12.32 6.15 7.59
CA GLY A 98 -13.64 6.02 8.19
C GLY A 98 -14.01 4.55 8.44
N TYR A 99 -13.78 3.70 7.43
CA TYR A 99 -14.10 2.28 7.53
C TYR A 99 -13.29 1.58 8.61
N LEU A 100 -11.98 1.82 8.70
CA LEU A 100 -11.15 1.23 9.75
C LEU A 100 -11.58 1.68 11.15
N LYS A 101 -11.91 2.96 11.33
CA LYS A 101 -12.38 3.49 12.63
C LYS A 101 -13.66 2.81 13.13
N ASP A 102 -14.54 2.41 12.22
CA ASP A 102 -15.83 1.82 12.56
C ASP A 102 -15.77 0.29 12.71
N ASN A 103 -14.72 -0.37 12.21
CA ASN A 103 -14.65 -1.84 12.09
C ASN A 103 -13.40 -2.50 12.71
N VAL A 104 -12.38 -1.74 13.15
CA VAL A 104 -11.14 -2.25 13.76
C VAL A 104 -10.75 -1.47 15.01
#